data_AF-A0A956W7V8-F1
#
_entry.id   AF-A0A956W7V8-F1
#
_cell.length_a   1.000
_cell.length_b   1.000
_cell.length_c   1.000
_cell.angle_alpha   90.00
_cell.angle_beta   90.00
_cell.angle_gamma   90.00
#
_symmetry.space_group_name_H-M   'P 1'
#
loop_
_entity.id
_entity.type
_entity.pdbx_description
1 polymer ?
#
loop_
_entity_poly.entity_id
_entity_poly.type
_entity_poly.pdbx_seq_one_letter_code
_entity_poly.pdbx_strand_id
1 'polypeptide(L)'
;YEQIEEEFGEDRVRLLERLLLLRAIDMMWVEHLTAAEELRQGIGLRALAQQDPLVVYKHEAHDMWGQFRERIRQIVTRQIFRTRLTTQAEQAARVEQAPRQVTTTGPGEPGEDGADGSRPTAQPVTAGVVMPDPGENASRAERRRYERAVQKAQKKKGKRG
;
A
#
# COMPACT_ATOMS: atom_id res chain seq x y z
N TYR A 1 1.08 -22.37 -1.76
CA TYR A 1 1.98 -21.87 -2.82
C TYR A 1 1.26 -21.89 -4.15
N GLU A 2 0.65 -23.01 -4.53
CA GLU A 2 -0.20 -23.16 -5.73
C GLU A 2 -1.22 -22.02 -5.91
N GLN A 3 -1.97 -21.65 -4.86
CA GLN A 3 -2.91 -20.51 -4.90
C GLN A 3 -2.26 -19.17 -5.29
N ILE A 4 -0.97 -18.96 -4.99
CA ILE A 4 -0.22 -17.74 -5.33
C ILE A 4 0.16 -17.78 -6.81
N GLU A 5 0.55 -18.95 -7.32
CA GLU A 5 0.86 -19.16 -8.74
C GLU A 5 -0.39 -18.97 -9.61
N GLU A 6 -1.56 -19.43 -9.15
CA GLU A 6 -2.84 -19.22 -9.85
C GLU A 6 -3.27 -17.74 -9.88
N GLU A 7 -3.09 -16.99 -8.79
CA GLU A 7 -3.53 -15.59 -8.68
C GLU A 7 -2.63 -14.62 -9.46
N PHE A 8 -1.31 -14.85 -9.45
CA PHE A 8 -0.32 -13.93 -10.03
C PHE A 8 0.26 -14.41 -11.36
N GLY A 9 0.11 -15.69 -11.71
CA GLY A 9 0.75 -16.33 -12.85
C GLY A 9 2.19 -16.77 -12.55
N GLU A 10 2.55 -17.95 -13.05
CA GLU A 10 3.84 -18.60 -12.76
C GLU A 10 5.05 -17.70 -13.03
N ASP A 11 5.15 -17.09 -14.22
CA ASP A 11 6.28 -16.24 -14.60
C ASP A 11 6.51 -15.07 -13.63
N ARG A 12 5.43 -14.46 -13.15
CA ARG A 12 5.50 -13.33 -12.22
C ARG A 12 5.94 -13.77 -10.83
N VAL A 13 5.46 -14.93 -10.38
CA VAL A 13 5.89 -15.52 -9.09
C VAL A 13 7.37 -15.88 -9.13
N ARG A 14 7.86 -16.49 -10.22
CA ARG A 14 9.29 -16.82 -10.40
C ARG A 14 10.18 -15.57 -10.40
N LEU A 15 9.73 -14.49 -11.06
CA LEU A 15 10.44 -13.21 -11.04
C LEU A 15 10.48 -12.62 -9.62
N LEU A 16 9.34 -12.64 -8.91
CA LEU A 16 9.24 -12.17 -7.53
C LEU A 16 10.18 -12.97 -6.60
N GLU A 17 10.19 -14.29 -6.69
CA GLU A 17 11.08 -15.18 -5.94
C GLU A 17 12.54 -14.79 -6.13
N ARG A 18 12.97 -14.60 -7.38
CA ARG A 18 14.34 -14.21 -7.71
C ARG A 18 14.70 -12.84 -7.13
N LEU A 19 13.80 -11.86 -7.24
CA LEU A 19 14.00 -10.51 -6.69
C LEU A 19 14.09 -10.52 -5.15
N LEU A 20 13.24 -11.30 -4.50
CA LEU A 20 13.25 -11.43 -3.04
C LEU A 20 14.52 -12.14 -2.54
N LEU A 21 14.96 -13.19 -3.24
CA LEU A 21 16.22 -13.87 -2.93
C LEU A 21 17.41 -12.92 -3.04
N LEU A 22 17.51 -12.17 -4.16
CA LEU A 22 18.60 -11.23 -4.37
C LEU A 22 18.63 -10.16 -3.27
N ARG A 23 17.47 -9.57 -2.97
CA ARG A 23 17.34 -8.58 -1.89
C ARG A 23 17.72 -9.13 -0.51
N ALA A 24 17.33 -10.37 -0.22
CA ALA A 24 17.66 -11.00 1.06
C ALA A 24 19.17 -11.26 1.19
N ILE A 25 19.82 -11.68 0.11
CA ILE A 25 21.28 -11.85 0.06
C ILE A 25 21.97 -10.51 0.27
N ASP A 26 21.59 -9.48 -0.50
CA ASP A 26 22.21 -8.15 -0.41
C ASP A 26 22.13 -7.57 1.01
N MET A 27 20.99 -7.74 1.68
CA MET A 27 20.77 -7.25 3.04
C MET A 27 21.65 -7.96 4.08
N MET A 28 21.85 -9.27 3.94
CA MET A 28 22.54 -10.10 4.94
C MET A 28 24.04 -10.25 4.66
N TRP A 29 24.48 -10.02 3.42
CA TRP A 29 25.84 -10.34 2.99
C TRP A 29 26.89 -9.50 3.71
N VAL A 30 26.66 -8.20 3.85
CA VAL A 30 27.60 -7.31 4.55
C VAL A 30 27.75 -7.74 6.01
N GLU A 31 26.64 -8.02 6.70
CA GLU A 31 26.65 -8.52 8.07
C GLU A 31 27.45 -9.83 8.18
N HIS A 32 27.24 -10.76 7.26
CA HIS A 32 27.97 -12.04 7.24
C HIS A 32 29.48 -11.84 7.05
N LEU A 33 29.88 -10.96 6.11
CA LEU A 33 31.29 -10.65 5.89
C LEU A 33 31.95 -9.96 7.09
N THR A 34 31.24 -9.02 7.71
CA THR A 34 31.71 -8.36 8.94
C THR A 34 31.92 -9.39 10.05
N ALA A 35 30.95 -10.27 10.28
CA ALA A 35 31.07 -11.31 11.30
C ALA A 35 32.21 -12.30 10.99
N ALA A 36 32.41 -12.67 9.72
CA ALA A 36 33.50 -13.57 9.33
C ALA A 36 34.90 -12.92 9.52
N GLU A 37 35.02 -11.61 9.33
CA GLU A 37 36.25 -10.86 9.60
C GLU A 37 36.50 -10.72 11.11
N GLU A 38 35.47 -10.42 11.90
CA GLU A 38 35.56 -10.41 13.36
C GLU A 38 35.99 -11.77 13.92
N LEU A 39 35.44 -12.87 13.38
CA LEU A 39 35.84 -14.22 13.74
C LEU A 39 37.33 -14.45 13.46
N ARG A 40 37.81 -14.05 12.28
CA ARG A 40 39.21 -14.18 11.89
C ARG A 40 40.14 -13.43 12.84
N GLN A 41 39.78 -12.20 13.21
CA GLN A 41 40.55 -11.39 14.15
C GLN A 41 40.52 -11.97 15.58
N GLY A 42 39.38 -12.50 16.02
CA GLY A 42 39.20 -13.08 17.34
C GLY A 42 39.90 -14.43 17.56
N ILE A 43 40.05 -15.25 16.51
CA ILE A 43 40.75 -16.54 16.61
C ILE A 43 42.25 -16.37 16.88
N GLY A 44 42.87 -15.31 16.36
CA GLY A 44 44.27 -15.01 16.64
C GLY A 44 44.56 -14.85 18.15
N LEU A 45 43.58 -14.35 18.91
CA LEU A 45 43.66 -14.20 20.37
C LEU A 45 43.34 -15.49 21.14
N ARG A 46 42.58 -16.43 20.55
CA ARG A 46 42.21 -17.73 21.15
C ARG A 46 43.17 -18.88 20.83
N ALA A 47 44.07 -18.69 19.86
CA ALA A 47 45.06 -19.69 19.44
C ALA A 47 46.05 -20.13 20.55
N LEU A 48 46.02 -19.50 21.73
CA LEU A 48 46.72 -19.98 22.93
C LEU A 48 46.27 -21.38 23.39
N ALA A 49 45.17 -21.93 22.85
CA ALA A 49 44.55 -23.19 23.27
C ALA A 49 45.05 -24.47 22.54
N GLN A 50 46.27 -24.47 21.97
CA GLN A 50 46.90 -25.63 21.28
C GLN A 50 46.20 -26.19 20.03
N GLN A 51 44.99 -25.72 19.68
CA GLN A 51 44.32 -26.07 18.44
C GLN A 51 44.78 -25.18 17.29
N ASP A 52 44.87 -25.76 16.09
CA ASP A 52 45.22 -25.02 14.87
C ASP A 52 44.15 -23.95 14.58
N PRO A 53 44.50 -22.65 14.62
CA PRO A 53 43.56 -21.56 14.40
C PRO A 53 42.87 -21.65 13.03
N LEU A 54 43.51 -22.24 12.02
CA LEU A 54 42.91 -22.41 10.70
C LEU A 54 41.75 -23.43 10.74
N VAL A 55 41.88 -24.49 11.53
CA VAL A 55 40.85 -25.53 11.66
C VAL A 55 39.63 -24.97 12.38
N VAL A 56 39.84 -24.24 13.47
CA VAL A 56 38.78 -23.56 14.23
C VAL A 56 38.04 -22.55 13.35
N TYR A 57 38.78 -21.74 12.59
CA TYR A 57 38.17 -20.76 11.67
C TYR A 57 37.27 -21.43 10.64
N LYS A 58 37.76 -22.48 9.99
CA LYS A 58 36.99 -23.21 8.97
C LYS A 58 35.70 -23.80 9.53
N HIS A 59 35.76 -24.37 10.73
CA HIS A 59 34.59 -24.95 11.38
C HIS A 59 33.55 -23.88 11.72
N GLU A 60 33.96 -22.83 12.43
CA GLU A 60 33.06 -21.76 12.85
C GLU A 60 32.51 -20.98 11.64
N ALA A 61 33.33 -20.70 10.63
CA ALA A 61 32.88 -20.04 9.41
C ALA A 61 31.85 -20.88 8.63
N HIS A 62 32.00 -22.21 8.62
CA HIS A 62 31.01 -23.11 8.01
C HIS A 62 29.67 -23.06 8.75
N ASP A 63 29.69 -23.02 10.08
CA ASP A 63 28.48 -22.92 10.88
C ASP A 63 27.78 -21.57 10.71
N MET A 64 28.56 -20.48 10.67
CA MET A 64 28.06 -19.14 10.33
C MET A 64 27.42 -19.09 8.94
N TRP A 65 28.01 -19.77 7.94
CA TRP A 65 27.43 -19.91 6.60
C TRP A 65 26.10 -20.69 6.63
N GLY A 66 26.02 -21.74 7.43
CA GLY A 66 24.77 -22.48 7.67
C GLY A 66 23.67 -21.57 8.20
N GLN A 67 23.98 -20.77 9.23
CA GLN A 67 23.05 -19.80 9.81
C GLN A 67 22.64 -18.70 8.82
N PHE A 68 23.59 -18.20 8.02
CA PHE A 68 23.33 -17.21 6.98
C PHE A 68 22.31 -17.71 5.95
N ARG A 69 22.50 -18.92 5.43
CA ARG A 69 21.55 -19.56 4.49
C ARG A 69 20.17 -19.74 5.11
N GLU A 70 20.11 -20.16 6.38
CA GLU A 70 18.85 -20.35 7.08
C GLU A 70 18.09 -19.03 7.25
N ARG A 71 18.79 -17.95 7.61
CA ARG A 71 18.20 -16.61 7.72
C ARG A 71 17.65 -16.13 6.38
N ILE A 72 18.38 -16.30 5.28
CA ILE A 72 17.88 -15.97 3.94
C ILE A 72 16.59 -16.72 3.64
N ARG A 73 16.55 -18.04 3.88
CA ARG A 73 15.35 -18.86 3.66
C ARG A 73 14.16 -18.34 4.46
N GLN A 74 14.36 -18.00 5.73
CA GLN A 74 13.30 -17.48 6.60
C GLN A 74 12.78 -16.11 6.13
N ILE A 75 13.68 -15.20 5.72
CA ILE A 75 13.32 -13.88 5.20
C ILE A 75 12.48 -14.04 3.93
N VAL A 76 12.96 -14.82 2.96
CA VAL A 76 12.28 -15.01 1.68
C VAL A 76 10.91 -15.65 1.88
N THR A 77 10.83 -16.73 2.67
CA THR A 77 9.56 -17.41 2.96
C THR A 77 8.55 -16.45 3.59
N ARG A 78 8.97 -15.68 4.61
CA ARG A 78 8.11 -14.70 5.27
C ARG A 78 7.61 -13.62 4.31
N GLN A 79 8.49 -13.16 3.42
CA GLN A 79 8.16 -12.08 2.48
C GLN A 79 7.20 -12.53 1.39
N ILE A 80 7.34 -13.74 0.87
CA ILE A 80 6.41 -14.31 -0.12
C ILE A 80 4.99 -14.36 0.46
N PHE A 81 4.82 -14.81 1.71
CA PHE A 81 3.51 -14.84 2.35
C PHE A 81 2.98 -13.45 2.74
N ARG A 82 3.85 -12.51 3.11
CA ARG A 82 3.46 -11.13 3.44
C ARG A 82 2.95 -10.37 2.22
N THR A 83 3.61 -10.52 1.05
CA THR A 83 3.20 -9.83 -0.18
C THR A 83 1.76 -10.17 -0.57
N ARG A 84 1.34 -11.44 -0.43
CA ARG A 84 -0.04 -11.87 -0.67
C ARG A 84 -1.07 -11.09 0.15
N LEU A 85 -0.81 -10.90 1.45
CA LEU A 85 -1.72 -10.17 2.35
C LEU A 85 -1.89 -8.71 1.92
N THR A 86 -0.81 -8.08 1.47
CA THR A 86 -0.86 -6.70 0.99
C THR A 86 -1.68 -6.57 -0.28
N THR A 87 -1.50 -7.47 -1.26
CA THR A 87 -2.27 -7.41 -2.51
C THR A 87 -3.76 -7.69 -2.29
N GLN A 88 -4.11 -8.64 -1.43
CA GLN A 88 -5.51 -8.93 -1.10
C GLN A 88 -6.19 -7.76 -0.37
N ALA A 89 -5.49 -7.10 0.56
CA ALA A 89 -6.03 -5.94 1.28
C ALA A 89 -6.26 -4.74 0.34
N GLU A 90 -5.33 -4.48 -0.60
CA GLU A 90 -5.50 -3.44 -1.62
C GLU A 90 -6.68 -3.74 -2.56
N GLN A 91 -6.83 -4.99 -2.97
CA GLN A 91 -7.98 -5.41 -3.80
C GLN A 91 -9.30 -5.24 -3.04
N ALA A 92 -9.38 -5.66 -1.77
CA ALA A 92 -10.59 -5.51 -0.95
C ALA A 92 -10.97 -4.03 -0.74
N ALA A 93 -10.00 -3.17 -0.43
CA ALA A 93 -10.23 -1.73 -0.26
C ALA A 93 -10.72 -1.06 -1.56
N ARG A 94 -10.28 -1.54 -2.73
CA ARG A 94 -10.73 -1.03 -4.03
C ARG A 94 -12.16 -1.44 -4.38
N VAL A 95 -12.62 -2.60 -3.93
CA VAL A 95 -14.00 -3.08 -4.17
C VAL A 95 -15.01 -2.32 -3.31
N GLU A 96 -14.65 -1.96 -2.07
CA GLU A 96 -15.53 -1.19 -1.17
C GLU A 96 -15.73 0.27 -1.62
N GLN A 97 -14.75 0.84 -2.33
CA GLN A 97 -14.79 2.22 -2.84
C GLN A 97 -15.44 2.37 -4.22
N ALA A 98 -15.91 1.28 -4.85
CA ALA A 98 -16.67 1.38 -6.10
C ALA A 98 -18.08 1.94 -5.82
N PRO A 99 -18.47 3.09 -6.41
CA PRO A 99 -19.76 3.70 -6.11
C PRO A 99 -20.88 2.79 -6.60
N ARG A 100 -21.71 2.30 -5.67
CA ARG A 100 -22.99 1.65 -5.97
C ARG A 100 -23.85 2.64 -6.74
N GLN A 101 -23.81 2.57 -8.06
CA GLN A 101 -24.74 3.30 -8.91
C GLN A 101 -26.12 2.66 -8.71
N VAL A 102 -26.89 3.26 -7.81
CA VAL A 102 -28.30 2.93 -7.61
C VAL A 102 -29.03 3.43 -8.85
N THR A 103 -29.24 2.55 -9.82
CA THR A 103 -30.12 2.80 -10.96
C THR A 103 -31.55 2.73 -10.44
N THR A 104 -32.09 3.85 -9.97
CA THR A 104 -33.54 4.01 -9.83
C THR A 104 -34.08 4.57 -11.14
N THR A 105 -34.65 3.68 -11.95
CA THR A 105 -35.41 4.01 -13.16
C THR A 105 -36.81 4.46 -12.71
N GLY A 106 -37.29 5.61 -13.20
CA GLY A 106 -38.55 6.31 -12.81
C GLY A 106 -39.85 5.58 -13.17
N PRO A 107 -41.04 6.23 -13.33
CA PRO A 107 -41.33 7.68 -13.47
C PRO A 107 -42.61 8.20 -12.73
N GLY A 108 -42.81 9.52 -12.61
CA GLY A 108 -44.12 10.13 -12.28
C GLY A 108 -44.07 11.46 -11.51
N GLU A 109 -44.40 12.57 -12.18
CA GLU A 109 -44.79 13.87 -11.57
C GLU A 109 -46.28 13.84 -11.15
N PRO A 110 -46.88 14.93 -10.59
CA PRO A 110 -46.49 15.84 -9.51
C PRO A 110 -47.62 15.95 -8.43
N GLY A 111 -47.34 16.49 -7.23
CA GLY A 111 -48.40 16.76 -6.25
C GLY A 111 -47.93 17.60 -5.05
N GLU A 112 -48.69 18.65 -4.77
CA GLU A 112 -48.43 19.78 -3.87
C GLU A 112 -48.81 19.50 -2.39
N ASP A 113 -48.38 20.43 -1.53
CA ASP A 113 -48.99 20.89 -0.27
C ASP A 113 -48.63 20.32 1.12
N GLY A 114 -48.19 21.25 1.99
CA GLY A 114 -48.58 21.42 3.41
C GLY A 114 -47.97 20.46 4.45
N ALA A 115 -46.87 20.79 5.15
CA ALA A 115 -46.80 21.65 6.35
C ALA A 115 -47.49 21.10 7.62
N ASP A 116 -46.70 20.68 8.63
CA ASP A 116 -46.77 21.07 10.07
C ASP A 116 -45.71 20.25 10.87
N GLY A 117 -44.63 20.82 11.42
CA GLY A 117 -44.51 21.26 12.84
C GLY A 117 -43.80 20.17 13.68
N SER A 118 -42.74 20.34 14.49
CA SER A 118 -42.08 21.48 15.14
C SER A 118 -40.66 21.11 15.63
N ARG A 119 -39.87 22.16 15.93
CA ARG A 119 -38.40 22.31 16.17
C ARG A 119 -38.01 22.30 17.68
N PRO A 120 -36.71 22.31 18.10
CA PRO A 120 -35.90 23.56 18.29
C PRO A 120 -34.36 23.41 18.03
N THR A 121 -33.73 24.11 17.08
CA THR A 121 -33.02 25.44 17.10
C THR A 121 -31.68 25.56 17.85
N ALA A 122 -30.60 25.85 17.09
CA ALA A 122 -29.53 26.82 17.43
C ALA A 122 -28.72 27.30 16.18
N GLN A 123 -29.19 28.41 15.58
CA GLN A 123 -28.59 29.56 14.81
C GLN A 123 -27.23 29.45 14.01
N PRO A 124 -26.74 30.53 13.34
CA PRO A 124 -27.05 30.80 11.93
C PRO A 124 -25.78 30.95 11.04
N VAL A 125 -25.84 30.57 9.76
CA VAL A 125 -24.89 31.13 8.77
C VAL A 125 -25.62 31.56 7.52
N THR A 126 -25.77 32.87 7.40
CA THR A 126 -26.09 33.56 6.16
C THR A 126 -24.85 33.65 5.27
N ALA A 127 -25.11 33.61 3.97
CA ALA A 127 -24.28 34.10 2.88
C ALA A 127 -23.00 33.30 2.53
N GLY A 128 -23.08 32.64 1.36
CA GLY A 128 -21.89 32.29 0.58
C GLY A 128 -21.88 30.84 0.15
N VAL A 129 -22.57 30.52 -0.95
CA VAL A 129 -22.31 29.28 -1.68
C VAL A 129 -20.88 29.39 -2.23
N VAL A 130 -19.91 28.89 -1.48
CA VAL A 130 -18.56 28.62 -1.97
C VAL A 130 -18.61 27.22 -2.58
N MET A 131 -18.66 27.15 -3.90
CA MET A 131 -18.45 25.89 -4.61
C MET A 131 -16.94 25.62 -4.60
N PRO A 132 -16.47 24.48 -4.07
CA PRO A 132 -15.06 24.13 -4.18
C PRO A 132 -14.72 23.79 -5.63
N ASP A 133 -13.56 24.28 -6.09
CA ASP A 133 -13.02 24.02 -7.43
C ASP A 133 -12.81 22.51 -7.62
N PRO A 134 -13.39 21.89 -8.66
CA PRO A 134 -13.13 20.49 -8.96
C PRO A 134 -11.67 20.36 -9.42
N GLY A 135 -10.80 19.97 -8.50
CA GLY A 135 -9.36 19.80 -8.74
C GLY A 135 -9.01 18.93 -9.96
N GLU A 136 -7.72 18.86 -10.30
CA GLU A 136 -7.19 18.44 -11.60
C GLU A 136 -7.70 17.08 -12.16
N ASN A 137 -8.22 16.19 -11.32
CA ASN A 137 -8.72 14.87 -11.69
C ASN A 137 -10.24 14.79 -11.97
N ALA A 138 -10.95 15.92 -12.01
CA ALA A 138 -12.40 15.92 -12.24
C ALA A 138 -12.80 15.50 -13.65
N SER A 139 -13.87 14.70 -13.74
CA SER A 139 -14.42 14.19 -15.00
C SER A 139 -14.91 15.31 -15.91
N ARG A 140 -14.80 15.13 -17.23
CA ARG A 140 -15.26 16.10 -18.24
C ARG A 140 -16.74 16.47 -18.07
N ALA A 141 -17.55 15.57 -17.52
CA ALA A 141 -18.96 15.82 -17.22
C ALA A 141 -19.14 16.75 -16.00
N GLU A 142 -18.28 16.64 -14.99
CA GLU A 142 -18.31 17.45 -13.77
C GLU A 142 -17.86 18.88 -14.05
N ARG A 143 -16.80 19.03 -14.85
CA ARG A 143 -16.32 20.35 -15.33
C ARG A 143 -17.43 21.11 -16.06
N ARG A 144 -18.17 20.44 -16.94
CA ARG A 144 -19.32 21.03 -17.65
C ARG A 144 -20.47 21.43 -16.73
N ARG A 145 -20.73 20.67 -15.67
CA ARG A 145 -21.76 20.99 -14.67
C ARG A 145 -21.36 22.21 -13.85
N TYR A 146 -20.09 22.26 -13.44
CA TYR A 146 -19.52 23.40 -12.73
C TYR A 146 -19.56 24.67 -13.58
N GLU A 147 -19.10 24.62 -14.83
CA GLU A 147 -19.18 25.75 -15.77
C GLU A 147 -20.61 26.27 -15.96
N ARG A 148 -21.58 25.37 -16.12
CA ARG A 148 -23.01 25.73 -16.24
C ARG A 148 -23.55 26.38 -14.97
N ALA A 149 -23.15 25.88 -13.81
CA ALA A 149 -23.56 26.43 -12.51
C ALA A 149 -22.96 27.83 -12.30
N VAL A 150 -21.68 28.04 -12.66
CA VAL A 150 -21.00 29.33 -12.59
C VAL A 150 -21.65 30.35 -13.54
N GLN A 151 -21.95 29.97 -14.78
CA GLN A 151 -22.66 30.86 -15.71
C GLN A 151 -24.05 31.25 -15.20
N LYS A 152 -24.79 30.31 -14.61
CA LYS A 152 -26.11 30.58 -14.04
C LYS A 152 -26.02 31.52 -12.83
N ALA A 153 -24.98 31.39 -12.00
CA ALA A 153 -24.72 32.27 -10.87
C ALA A 153 -24.37 33.70 -11.32
N GLN A 154 -23.53 33.85 -12.35
CA GLN A 154 -23.20 35.16 -12.94
C GLN A 154 -24.43 35.85 -13.53
N LYS A 155 -25.27 35.11 -14.27
CA LYS A 155 -26.51 35.64 -14.86
C LYS A 155 -27.55 36.05 -13.80
N LYS A 156 -27.60 35.35 -12.67
CA LYS A 156 -28.47 35.68 -11.53
C LYS A 156 -27.99 36.93 -10.76
N LYS A 157 -26.68 37.19 -10.75
CA LYS A 157 -26.08 38.39 -10.12
C LYS A 157 -26.35 39.66 -10.94
N GLY A 158 -26.40 39.56 -12.27
CA GLY A 158 -26.71 40.69 -13.16
C GLY A 158 -28.19 41.09 -13.27
N LYS A 159 -29.13 40.30 -12.73
CA LYS A 159 -30.58 40.59 -12.77
C LYS A 159 -31.13 41.14 -11.44
N ARG A 160 -30.26 41.35 -10.44
CA ARG A 160 -30.61 41.91 -9.12
C ARG A 160 -29.98 43.28 -8.87
N GLY A 161 -29.52 43.95 -9.93
CA GLY A 161 -29.05 45.34 -9.93
C GLY A 161 -29.97 46.18 -10.80
#